data_AF-A0A9E2B0E4-F1
#
_entry.id   AF-A0A9E2B0E4-F1
#
_cell.length_a   1.000
_cell.length_b   1.000
_cell.length_c   1.000
_cell.angle_alpha   90.00
_cell.angle_beta   90.00
_cell.angle_gamma   90.00
#
_symmetry.space_group_name_H-M   'P 1'
#
loop_
_entity.id
_entity.type
_entity.pdbx_description
1 polymer ?
#
loop_
_entity_poly.entity_id
_entity_poly.type
_entity_poly.pdbx_seq_one_letter_code
_entity_poly.pdbx_strand_id
1 'polypeptide(L)'
;TIAVILFAFSTMISWSYYGMQGWVFLFGKGKTTDLVYKVLFLFFVVVGASISLGAVIDFSDAMIFAMVVPNIIGVIILSPIIKKELTKYYKAIAVKEDAIEEGADDMNEIL
;
A
#
# COMPACT_ATOMS: atom_id res chain seq x y z
N THR A 1 -18.44 20.39 -2.84
CA THR A 1 -17.79 20.11 -4.14
C THR A 1 -16.27 20.14 -4.06
N ILE A 2 -15.63 21.21 -3.57
CA ILE A 2 -14.16 21.29 -3.47
C ILE A 2 -13.58 20.12 -2.64
N ALA A 3 -14.14 19.83 -1.47
CA ALA A 3 -13.69 18.70 -0.63
C ALA A 3 -13.78 17.35 -1.35
N VAL A 4 -14.85 17.11 -2.11
CA VAL A 4 -15.06 15.87 -2.88
C VAL A 4 -14.03 15.75 -4.01
N ILE A 5 -13.72 16.85 -4.69
CA ILE A 5 -12.70 16.90 -5.73
C ILE A 5 -11.32 16.56 -5.14
N LEU A 6 -10.95 17.20 -4.03
CA LEU A 6 -9.68 16.93 -3.35
C LEU A 6 -9.57 15.48 -2.87
N PHE A 7 -10.67 14.91 -2.37
CA PHE A 7 -10.74 13.51 -1.97
C PHE A 7 -10.59 12.54 -3.15
N ALA A 8 -11.21 12.83 -4.29
CA ALA A 8 -11.04 12.04 -5.51
C ALA A 8 -9.59 12.09 -5.99
N PHE A 9 -8.95 13.27 -5.96
CA PHE A 9 -7.54 13.42 -6.31
C PHE A 9 -6.61 12.66 -5.38
N SER A 10 -6.80 12.73 -4.06
CA SER A 10 -5.94 11.99 -3.11
C SER A 10 -6.06 10.47 -3.32
N THR A 11 -7.27 9.99 -3.60
CA THR A 11 -7.54 8.59 -3.92
C THR A 11 -6.81 8.19 -5.21
N MET A 12 -6.96 8.96 -6.29
CA MET A 12 -6.27 8.68 -7.57
C MET A 12 -4.74 8.64 -7.43
N ILE A 13 -4.15 9.56 -6.66
CA ILE A 13 -2.69 9.59 -6.42
C ILE A 13 -2.25 8.32 -5.69
N SER A 14 -2.97 7.93 -4.63
CA SER A 14 -2.66 6.75 -3.83
C SER A 14 -2.71 5.48 -4.68
N TRP A 15 -3.78 5.27 -5.44
CA TRP A 15 -3.92 4.12 -6.33
C TRP A 15 -2.89 4.11 -7.47
N SER A 16 -2.55 5.30 -8.01
CA SER A 16 -1.48 5.41 -9.01
C SER A 16 -0.14 4.94 -8.46
N TYR A 17 0.19 5.33 -7.22
CA TYR A 17 1.43 4.92 -6.55
C TYR A 17 1.46 3.41 -6.30
N TYR A 18 0.39 2.83 -5.73
CA TYR A 18 0.33 1.38 -5.51
C TYR A 18 0.46 0.58 -6.81
N GLY A 19 -0.24 1.02 -7.87
CA GLY A 19 -0.11 0.37 -9.18
C GLY A 19 1.29 0.54 -9.80
N MET A 20 1.97 1.66 -9.55
CA MET A 20 3.36 1.85 -10.00
C MET A 20 4.32 0.89 -9.29
N GLN A 21 4.14 0.65 -7.99
CA GLN A 21 4.93 -0.36 -7.28
C GLN A 21 4.69 -1.76 -7.84
N GLY A 22 3.44 -2.10 -8.16
CA GLY A 22 3.11 -3.35 -8.85
C GLY A 22 3.75 -3.44 -10.25
N TRP A 23 3.73 -2.35 -11.01
CA TRP A 23 4.36 -2.27 -12.33
C TRP A 23 5.88 -2.46 -12.25
N VAL A 24 6.53 -1.79 -11.31
CA VAL A 24 7.98 -1.93 -11.05
C VAL A 24 8.33 -3.35 -10.59
N PHE A 25 7.47 -3.99 -9.81
CA PHE A 25 7.66 -5.39 -9.41
C PHE A 25 7.63 -6.34 -10.63
N LEU A 26 6.75 -6.08 -11.60
CA LEU A 26 6.59 -6.92 -12.79
C LEU A 26 7.63 -6.66 -13.89
N PHE A 27 7.92 -5.38 -14.16
CA PHE A 27 8.71 -4.96 -15.33
C PHE A 27 10.07 -4.35 -14.96
N GLY A 28 10.38 -4.24 -13.67
CA GLY A 28 11.60 -3.60 -13.18
C GLY A 28 11.52 -2.07 -13.14
N LYS A 29 12.58 -1.44 -12.62
CA LYS A 29 12.70 0.02 -12.55
C LYS A 29 13.29 0.58 -13.85
N GLY A 30 12.66 1.60 -14.42
CA GLY A 30 13.16 2.22 -15.64
C GLY A 30 12.38 3.47 -16.03
N LYS A 31 13.07 4.48 -16.59
CA LYS A 31 12.41 5.74 -17.00
C LYS A 31 11.32 5.49 -18.05
N THR A 32 11.58 4.59 -19.01
CA THR A 32 10.63 4.25 -20.07
C THR A 32 9.44 3.47 -19.54
N THR A 33 9.67 2.47 -18.68
CA THR A 33 8.60 1.65 -18.08
C THR A 33 7.69 2.50 -17.19
N ASP A 34 8.26 3.43 -16.42
CA ASP A 34 7.50 4.35 -15.56
C ASP A 34 6.65 5.31 -16.38
N LEU A 35 7.18 5.81 -17.50
CA LEU A 35 6.46 6.70 -18.41
C LEU A 35 5.28 5.96 -19.06
N VAL A 36 5.49 4.72 -19.51
CA VAL A 36 4.42 3.88 -20.09
C VAL A 36 3.30 3.68 -19.08
N TYR A 37 3.61 3.33 -17.83
CA TYR A 37 2.60 3.18 -16.78
C TYR A 37 1.82 4.49 -16.55
N LYS A 38 2.50 5.63 -16.45
CA LYS A 38 1.84 6.93 -16.24
C LYS A 38 0.90 7.29 -17.37
N VAL A 39 1.30 7.05 -18.63
CA VAL A 39 0.46 7.30 -19.81
C VAL A 39 -0.76 6.37 -19.80
N LEU A 40 -0.57 5.08 -19.53
CA LEU A 40 -1.67 4.12 -19.41
C LEU A 40 -2.64 4.52 -18.30
N PHE A 41 -2.14 4.89 -17.13
CA PHE A 41 -2.96 5.32 -15.99
C PHE A 41 -3.84 6.52 -16.36
N LEU A 42 -3.25 7.57 -16.95
CA LEU A 42 -4.01 8.75 -17.38
C LEU A 42 -5.04 8.41 -18.46
N PHE A 43 -4.71 7.52 -19.40
CA PHE A 43 -5.65 7.05 -20.41
C PHE A 43 -6.86 6.36 -19.77
N PHE A 44 -6.64 5.44 -18.81
CA PHE A 44 -7.72 4.76 -18.10
C PHE A 44 -8.56 5.71 -17.23
N VAL A 45 -7.99 6.80 -16.71
CA VAL A 45 -8.77 7.83 -16.00
C VAL A 45 -9.79 8.49 -16.94
N VAL A 46 -9.39 8.86 -18.16
CA VAL A 46 -10.29 9.46 -19.15
C VAL A 46 -11.39 8.48 -19.58
N VAL A 47 -11.00 7.22 -19.82
CA VAL A 47 -11.95 6.15 -20.18
C VAL A 47 -12.92 5.87 -19.04
N GLY A 48 -12.44 5.75 -17.81
CA GLY A 48 -13.25 5.49 -16.62
C GLY A 48 -14.25 6.62 -16.34
N ALA A 49 -13.87 7.87 -16.59
CA ALA A 49 -14.78 9.01 -16.50
C ALA A 49 -15.90 9.00 -17.57
N SER A 50 -15.74 8.22 -18.65
CA SER A 50 -16.69 8.14 -19.77
C SER A 50 -17.64 6.94 -19.70
N ILE A 51 -17.36 5.95 -18.82
CA ILE A 51 -18.16 4.74 -18.63
C ILE A 51 -19.26 4.99 -17.59
N SER A 52 -20.34 4.20 -17.62
CA SER A 52 -21.39 4.27 -16.59
C SER A 52 -20.84 3.89 -15.21
N LEU A 53 -21.31 4.60 -14.17
CA LEU A 53 -20.86 4.37 -12.79
C LEU A 53 -21.03 2.92 -12.33
N GLY A 54 -22.16 2.29 -12.67
CA GLY A 54 -22.41 0.88 -12.32
C GLY A 54 -21.36 -0.06 -12.90
N ALA A 55 -21.05 0.08 -14.20
CA ALA A 55 -20.03 -0.75 -14.84
C ALA A 55 -18.62 -0.52 -14.27
N VAL A 56 -18.28 0.71 -13.88
CA VAL A 56 -17.00 1.02 -13.22
C VAL A 56 -16.92 0.36 -11.84
N ILE A 57 -18.02 0.37 -11.07
CA ILE A 57 -18.09 -0.27 -9.75
C ILE A 57 -17.94 -1.79 -9.89
N ASP A 58 -18.75 -2.42 -10.75
CA ASP A 58 -18.72 -3.88 -10.96
C ASP A 58 -17.33 -4.37 -11.40
N PHE A 59 -16.68 -3.63 -12.30
CA PHE A 59 -15.31 -3.91 -12.74
C PHE A 59 -14.29 -3.75 -11.60
N SER A 60 -14.40 -2.68 -10.82
CA SER A 60 -13.48 -2.41 -9.69
C SER A 60 -13.60 -3.47 -8.60
N ASP A 61 -14.82 -3.90 -8.27
CA ASP A 61 -15.06 -4.95 -7.29
C ASP A 61 -14.47 -6.29 -7.73
N ALA A 62 -14.62 -6.64 -9.01
CA ALA A 62 -14.01 -7.84 -9.57
C ALA A 62 -12.46 -7.80 -9.49
N MET A 63 -11.85 -6.64 -9.77
CA MET A 63 -10.39 -6.46 -9.67
C MET A 63 -9.89 -6.55 -8.22
N ILE A 64 -10.58 -5.90 -7.27
CA ILE A 64 -10.22 -5.96 -5.85
C ILE A 64 -10.38 -7.39 -5.34
N PHE A 65 -11.45 -8.08 -5.73
CA PHE A 65 -11.65 -9.48 -5.38
C PHE A 65 -10.47 -10.35 -5.87
N ALA A 66 -10.07 -10.18 -7.14
CA ALA A 66 -8.93 -10.89 -7.71
C ALA A 66 -7.61 -10.61 -6.97
N MET A 67 -7.41 -9.39 -6.44
CA MET A 67 -6.23 -9.02 -5.65
C MET A 67 -6.27 -9.59 -4.23
N VAL A 68 -7.44 -9.57 -3.58
CA VAL A 68 -7.62 -9.96 -2.18
C VAL A 68 -7.47 -11.47 -1.98
N VAL A 69 -7.97 -12.29 -2.91
CA VAL A 69 -7.89 -13.75 -2.83
C VAL A 69 -6.45 -14.26 -2.60
N PRO A 70 -5.46 -13.98 -3.47
CA PRO A 70 -4.08 -14.44 -3.25
C PRO A 70 -3.44 -13.80 -2.02
N ASN A 71 -3.81 -12.55 -1.68
CA ASN A 71 -3.27 -11.86 -0.50
C ASN A 71 -3.68 -12.57 0.80
N ILE A 72 -4.96 -12.91 0.96
CA ILE A 72 -5.47 -13.61 2.14
C ILE A 72 -4.79 -14.98 2.28
N ILE A 73 -4.64 -15.72 1.19
CA ILE A 73 -3.95 -17.02 1.20
C ILE A 73 -2.51 -16.85 1.70
N GLY A 74 -1.79 -15.85 1.18
CA GLY A 74 -0.43 -15.52 1.62
C GLY A 74 -0.36 -15.17 3.10
N VAL A 75 -1.27 -14.35 3.60
CA VAL A 75 -1.32 -13.96 5.03
C VAL A 75 -1.59 -15.17 5.92
N ILE A 76 -2.49 -16.09 5.54
CA ILE A 76 -2.77 -17.30 6.32
C ILE A 76 -1.50 -18.16 6.43
N ILE A 77 -0.77 -18.34 5.33
CA ILE A 77 0.47 -19.11 5.30
C ILE A 77 1.57 -18.42 6.14
N LEU A 78 1.65 -17.09 6.10
CA LEU A 78 2.66 -16.31 6.81
C LEU A 78 2.32 -16.04 8.28
N SER A 79 1.07 -16.26 8.70
CA SER A 79 0.58 -16.04 10.08
C SER A 79 1.50 -16.56 11.20
N PRO A 80 2.03 -17.81 11.16
CA PRO A 80 2.94 -18.28 12.21
C PRO A 80 4.27 -17.50 12.27
N ILE A 81 4.77 -17.06 11.11
CA ILE A 81 6.00 -16.26 11.02
C ILE A 81 5.74 -14.87 11.59
N ILE A 82 4.62 -14.24 11.22
CA ILE A 82 4.20 -12.94 11.73
C ILE A 82 4.09 -12.98 13.26
N LYS A 83 3.46 -14.03 13.82
CA LYS A 83 3.35 -14.20 15.29
C LYS A 83 4.71 -14.27 15.97
N LYS A 84 5.67 -14.99 15.38
CA LYS A 84 7.04 -15.08 15.91
C LYS A 84 7.74 -13.72 15.90
N GLU A 85 7.71 -13.01 14.78
CA GLU A 85 8.37 -11.70 14.65
C GLU A 85 7.71 -10.64 15.54
N LEU A 86 6.37 -10.65 15.68
CA LEU A 86 5.65 -9.76 16.61
C LEU A 86 6.07 -10.03 18.07
N THR A 87 6.18 -11.30 18.46
CA THR A 87 6.62 -11.65 19.82
C THR A 87 8.04 -11.16 20.09
N LYS A 88 8.94 -11.26 19.10
CA LYS A 88 10.30 -10.74 19.18
C LYS A 88 10.32 -9.21 19.29
N TYR A 89 9.51 -8.52 18.50
CA TYR A 89 9.37 -7.07 18.52
C TYR A 89 8.89 -6.57 19.88
N TYR A 90 7.84 -7.18 20.45
CA TYR A 90 7.34 -6.80 21.77
C TYR A 90 8.37 -7.02 22.89
N LYS A 91 9.13 -8.11 22.84
CA LYS A 91 10.23 -8.32 23.80
C LYS A 91 11.30 -7.24 23.69
N ALA A 92 11.65 -6.81 22.48
CA ALA A 92 12.64 -5.76 22.28
C ALA A 92 12.17 -4.40 22.80
N ILE A 93 10.88 -4.07 22.62
CA ILE A 93 10.29 -2.85 23.19
C ILE A 93 10.27 -2.91 24.71
N ALA A 94 9.80 -4.02 25.31
CA ALA A 94 9.73 -4.15 26.77
C ALA A 94 11.11 -3.98 27.42
N VAL A 95 12.15 -4.60 26.86
CA VAL A 95 13.53 -4.42 27.34
C VAL A 95 14.02 -2.98 27.20
N LYS A 96 13.62 -2.26 26.13
CA LYS A 96 13.94 -0.84 25.97
C LYS A 96 13.23 0.00 27.04
N GLU A 97 11.95 -0.28 27.31
CA GLU A 97 11.14 0.41 28.31
C GLU A 97 11.69 0.20 29.73
N ASP A 98 11.96 -1.05 30.12
CA ASP A 98 12.56 -1.41 31.42
C ASP A 98 13.93 -0.72 31.62
N ALA A 99 14.78 -0.68 30.57
CA ALA A 99 16.08 -0.02 30.65
C ALA A 99 15.97 1.51 30.84
N ILE A 100 14.99 2.15 30.19
CA ILE A 100 14.73 3.58 30.37
C ILE A 100 14.19 3.86 31.79
N GLU A 101 13.32 3.00 32.32
CA GLU A 101 12.82 3.12 33.71
C GLU A 101 13.93 2.95 34.76
N GLU A 102 14.92 2.09 34.50
CA GLU A 102 16.12 1.92 35.34
C GLU A 102 17.12 3.08 35.23
N GLY A 103 16.81 4.10 34.42
CA GLY A 103 17.61 5.33 34.28
C GLY A 103 18.64 5.29 33.15
N ALA A 104 18.50 4.36 32.19
CA ALA A 104 19.27 4.42 30.95
C ALA A 104 18.76 5.55 30.04
N ASP A 105 19.70 6.29 29.46
CA ASP A 105 19.42 7.41 28.57
C ASP A 105 19.01 6.92 27.16
N ASP A 106 17.92 7.44 26.60
CA ASP A 106 17.49 7.06 25.24
C ASP A 106 18.39 7.76 24.21
N MET A 107 19.39 7.03 23.70
CA MET A 107 20.31 7.52 22.67
C MET A 107 19.62 7.99 21.37
N ASN A 108 18.32 7.70 21.14
CA ASN A 108 17.57 8.25 20.01
C ASN A 108 17.15 9.72 20.22
N GLU A 109 17.18 10.25 21.44
CA GLU A 109 16.92 11.68 21.72
C GLU A 109 18.18 12.56 21.59
N ILE A 110 19.37 11.96 21.54
CA ILE A 110 20.66 12.67 21.44
C ILE A 110 21.09 12.90 19.97
N LEU A 111 20.44 12.25 19.00
CA LEU A 111 20.70 12.39 17.55
C LEU A 111 19.63 13.25 16.86
#